data_AF-A0A817M0D2-F1
#
_entry.id   AF-A0A817M0D2-F1
#
_cell.length_a   1.000
_cell.length_b   1.000
_cell.length_c   1.000
_cell.angle_alpha   90.00
_cell.angle_beta   90.00
_cell.angle_gamma   90.00
#
_symmetry.space_group_name_H-M   'P 1'
#
loop_
_entity.id
_entity.type
_entity.pdbx_description
1 polymer ?
#
loop_
_entity_poly.entity_id
_entity_poly.type
_entity_poly.pdbx_seq_one_letter_code
_entity_poly.pdbx_strand_id
1 'polypeptide(L)'
;MVEIQTNRSIDISNTINTAITNWSPDGRNQFNQLYKQLLDDDKDKFEAELATKQLLVSLCKLCLQGSQSVETVIRIFGELQEIVISPSMIGDLLADILATLDIELFPNDDAITKDIYKQRFFQLINNSEHIVSTTLLMERLEIETLEYLDLIVSREQFSQKYVRIKTRLYYKQQKFNLLREESEGFAKSLTELNQNFSITKLTSEQLYDRLMALIGYFDIDPNRMLDLVIESFEYHLEYTKIYVDLLNLLHFDKVTLCHLIGFKFQQYQLQDETADSLYLLAAQLISNNLIELEDLLPHLYPLITDFSDNYTKEVEHVRTSKKGLASSSNDSNNKSKDSNTIVRH
;
A
#
# COMPACT_ATOMS: atom_id res chain seq x y z
N MET A 1 23.02 5.88 52.71
CA MET A 1 22.74 6.13 51.28
C MET A 1 21.25 6.29 51.03
N VAL A 2 20.39 5.36 51.48
CA VAL A 2 18.92 5.46 51.34
C VAL A 2 18.33 6.70 52.02
N GLU A 3 18.72 7.03 53.26
CA GLU A 3 18.25 8.23 53.98
C GLU A 3 18.67 9.57 53.33
N ILE A 4 19.79 9.58 52.61
CA ILE A 4 20.30 10.78 51.93
C ILE A 4 19.51 11.03 50.65
N GLN A 5 19.19 9.97 49.89
CA GLN A 5 18.34 10.05 48.71
C GLN A 5 16.90 10.45 49.07
N THR A 6 16.35 9.95 50.19
CA THR A 6 15.01 10.35 50.66
C THR A 6 14.97 11.81 51.08
N ASN A 7 15.98 12.32 51.78
CA ASN A 7 16.02 13.74 52.18
C ASN A 7 16.19 14.67 50.97
N ARG A 8 17.01 14.29 49.99
CA ARG A 8 17.18 15.05 48.73
C ARG A 8 15.88 15.10 47.92
N SER A 9 15.15 13.99 47.83
CA SER A 9 13.84 13.92 47.15
C SER A 9 12.76 14.76 47.84
N ILE A 10 12.77 14.83 49.18
CA ILE A 10 11.86 15.68 49.96
C ILE A 10 12.14 17.16 49.71
N ASP A 11 13.41 17.56 49.64
CA ASP A 11 13.81 18.96 49.42
C ASP A 11 13.47 19.47 48.01
N ILE A 12 13.65 18.60 46.99
CA ILE A 12 13.20 18.85 45.61
C ILE A 12 11.67 19.03 45.59
N SER A 13 10.93 18.11 46.21
CA SER A 13 9.47 18.16 46.24
C SER A 13 8.94 19.40 46.96
N ASN A 14 9.57 19.82 48.06
CA ASN A 14 9.22 21.03 48.79
C ASN A 14 9.46 22.28 47.95
N THR A 15 10.60 22.35 47.23
CA THR A 15 10.94 23.48 46.35
C THR A 15 9.99 23.57 45.15
N ILE A 16 9.58 22.43 44.59
CA ILE A 16 8.56 22.38 43.54
C ILE A 16 7.21 22.87 44.10
N ASN A 17 6.81 22.43 45.29
CA ASN A 17 5.56 22.86 45.93
C ASN A 17 5.55 24.36 46.27
N THR A 18 6.68 24.95 46.69
CA THR A 18 6.79 26.40 46.90
C THR A 18 6.70 27.16 45.59
N ALA A 19 7.35 26.67 44.52
CA ALA A 19 7.27 27.26 43.19
C ALA A 19 5.84 27.21 42.62
N ILE A 20 5.13 26.08 42.84
CA ILE A 20 3.73 25.89 42.44
C ILE A 20 2.78 26.88 43.15
N THR A 21 2.96 27.06 44.46
CA THR A 21 2.05 27.87 45.28
C THR A 21 2.28 29.36 45.12
N ASN A 22 3.51 29.79 44.86
CA ASN A 22 3.87 31.18 44.62
C ASN A 22 4.97 31.27 43.55
N TRP A 23 4.58 31.32 42.27
CA TRP A 23 5.48 31.69 41.16
C TRP A 23 5.74 33.21 41.16
N SER A 24 6.23 33.71 42.29
CA SER A 24 6.75 35.07 42.47
C SER A 24 8.24 35.09 42.10
N PRO A 25 8.93 36.26 42.13
CA PRO A 25 10.37 36.31 41.89
C PRO A 25 11.16 35.33 42.76
N ASP A 26 10.71 35.08 43.99
CA ASP A 26 11.35 34.15 44.92
C ASP A 26 11.18 32.68 44.50
N GLY A 27 9.97 32.27 44.09
CA GLY A 27 9.72 30.89 43.63
C GLY A 27 10.48 30.56 42.34
N ARG A 28 10.50 31.50 41.39
CA ARG A 28 11.30 31.38 40.15
C ARG A 28 12.80 31.26 40.45
N ASN A 29 13.32 32.11 41.33
CA ASN A 29 14.74 32.11 41.69
C ASN A 29 15.13 30.82 42.44
N GLN A 30 14.28 30.33 43.33
CA GLN A 30 14.49 29.06 44.04
C GLN A 30 14.55 27.88 43.07
N PHE A 31 13.60 27.79 42.12
CA PHE A 31 13.63 26.73 41.11
C PHE A 31 14.86 26.83 40.20
N ASN A 32 15.27 28.03 39.78
CA ASN A 32 16.48 28.22 38.97
C ASN A 32 17.75 27.80 39.73
N GLN A 33 17.85 28.12 41.02
CA GLN A 33 18.96 27.66 41.86
C GLN A 33 19.00 26.14 41.98
N LEU A 34 17.85 25.51 42.25
CA LEU A 34 17.74 24.06 42.29
C LEU A 34 18.13 23.42 40.94
N TYR A 35 17.59 23.94 39.84
CA TYR A 35 17.83 23.43 38.51
C TYR A 35 19.32 23.49 38.14
N LYS A 36 20.00 24.61 38.45
CA LYS A 36 21.46 24.74 38.26
C LYS A 36 22.26 23.78 39.15
N GLN A 37 21.88 23.61 40.41
CA GLN A 37 22.53 22.66 41.32
C GLN A 37 22.43 21.22 40.81
N LEU A 38 21.29 20.85 40.22
CA LEU A 38 21.08 19.52 39.62
C LEU A 38 21.78 19.34 38.27
N LEU A 39 22.31 20.41 37.67
CA LEU A 39 23.05 20.33 36.41
C LEU A 39 24.55 20.22 36.58
N ASP A 40 25.08 20.58 37.75
CA ASP A 40 26.51 20.56 38.06
C ASP A 40 27.10 19.13 38.21
N ASP A 41 26.24 18.10 38.34
CA ASP A 41 26.63 16.69 38.35
C ASP A 41 25.97 15.95 37.16
N ASP A 42 26.74 15.28 36.32
CA ASP A 42 26.21 14.56 35.14
C ASP A 42 25.23 13.43 35.52
N LYS A 43 25.25 12.95 36.77
CA LYS A 43 24.24 12.01 37.30
C LYS A 43 22.90 12.67 37.61
N ASP A 44 22.87 13.97 37.81
CA ASP A 44 21.72 14.74 38.27
C ASP A 44 20.93 15.41 37.12
N LYS A 45 21.42 15.33 35.87
CA LYS A 45 20.69 15.77 34.66
C LYS A 45 19.29 15.16 34.55
N PHE A 46 19.18 13.87 34.86
CA PHE A 46 17.90 13.16 34.89
C PHE A 46 17.00 13.67 36.03
N GLU A 47 17.57 14.00 37.20
CA GLU A 47 16.83 14.58 38.32
C GLU A 47 16.33 16.00 37.98
N ALA A 48 17.12 16.79 37.26
CA ALA A 48 16.72 18.12 36.77
C ALA A 48 15.54 18.04 35.78
N GLU A 49 15.60 17.10 34.83
CA GLU A 49 14.51 16.82 33.90
C GLU A 49 13.25 16.33 34.63
N LEU A 50 13.41 15.42 35.60
CA LEU A 50 12.30 14.91 36.39
C LEU A 50 11.64 16.01 37.22
N ALA A 51 12.41 16.87 37.88
CA ALA A 51 11.91 18.01 38.63
C ALA A 51 11.14 18.98 37.72
N THR A 52 11.66 19.25 36.52
CA THR A 52 10.99 20.08 35.50
C THR A 52 9.67 19.45 35.08
N LYS A 53 9.66 18.14 34.78
CA LYS A 53 8.44 17.40 34.42
C LYS A 53 7.40 17.43 35.54
N GLN A 54 7.81 17.22 36.80
CA GLN A 54 6.92 17.26 37.97
C GLN A 54 6.26 18.63 38.14
N LEU A 55 7.03 19.70 37.97
CA LEU A 55 6.52 21.07 38.00
C LEU A 55 5.50 21.31 36.88
N LEU A 56 5.85 20.97 35.63
CA LEU A 56 4.96 21.16 34.47
C LEU A 56 3.63 20.39 34.64
N VAL A 57 3.68 19.11 35.04
CA VAL A 57 2.48 18.30 35.30
C VAL A 57 1.60 18.94 36.37
N SER A 58 2.20 19.41 37.46
CA SER A 58 1.46 20.00 38.58
C SER A 58 0.79 21.31 38.17
N LEU A 59 1.47 22.15 37.40
CA LEU A 59 0.91 23.40 36.86
C LEU A 59 -0.25 23.11 35.90
N CYS A 60 -0.11 22.15 34.99
CA CYS A 60 -1.19 21.71 34.11
C CYS A 60 -2.40 21.24 34.94
N LYS A 61 -2.20 20.38 35.95
CA LYS A 61 -3.29 19.87 36.80
C LYS A 61 -4.01 20.98 37.58
N LEU A 62 -3.28 21.94 38.14
CA LEU A 62 -3.87 23.09 38.84
C LEU A 62 -4.63 24.02 37.90
N CYS A 63 -4.15 24.20 36.68
CA CYS A 63 -4.85 24.93 35.64
C CYS A 63 -6.19 24.25 35.31
N LEU A 64 -6.16 22.94 35.09
CA LEU A 64 -7.35 22.15 34.80
C LEU A 64 -8.38 22.17 35.94
N GLN A 65 -7.91 22.06 37.20
CA GLN A 65 -8.75 22.19 38.39
C GLN A 65 -9.32 23.62 38.59
N GLY A 66 -8.71 24.63 37.96
CA GLY A 66 -9.15 26.03 38.01
C GLY A 66 -8.57 26.82 39.17
N SER A 67 -7.57 26.27 39.85
CA SER A 67 -6.83 26.97 40.91
C SER A 67 -5.88 28.03 40.36
N GLN A 68 -5.45 27.88 39.10
CA GLN A 68 -4.57 28.82 38.39
C GLN A 68 -5.17 29.17 37.03
N SER A 69 -4.97 30.42 36.57
CA SER A 69 -5.42 30.83 35.23
C SER A 69 -4.50 30.28 34.13
N VAL A 70 -5.06 29.98 32.96
CA VAL A 70 -4.31 29.51 31.78
C VAL A 70 -3.19 30.48 31.43
N GLU A 71 -3.48 31.79 31.44
CA GLU A 71 -2.50 32.85 31.16
C GLU A 71 -1.29 32.82 32.10
N THR A 72 -1.54 32.57 33.39
CA THR A 72 -0.46 32.47 34.39
C THR A 72 0.41 31.25 34.11
N VAL A 73 -0.20 30.10 33.84
CA VAL A 73 0.52 28.85 33.57
C VAL A 73 1.36 28.95 32.28
N ILE A 74 0.82 29.55 31.23
CA ILE A 74 1.54 29.76 29.96
C ILE A 74 2.72 30.72 30.15
N ARG A 75 2.54 31.80 30.91
CA ARG A 75 3.66 32.69 31.28
C ARG A 75 4.77 31.92 32.00
N ILE A 76 4.41 31.05 32.94
CA ILE A 76 5.37 30.21 33.67
C ILE A 76 6.13 29.28 32.72
N PHE A 77 5.45 28.65 31.75
CA PHE A 77 6.11 27.80 30.77
C PHE A 77 7.13 28.58 29.90
N GLY A 78 6.79 29.80 29.48
CA GLY A 78 7.72 30.68 28.77
C GLY A 78 8.94 31.06 29.62
N GLU A 79 8.74 31.38 30.91
CA GLU A 79 9.85 31.67 31.83
C GLU A 79 10.73 30.44 32.09
N LEU A 80 10.16 29.24 32.08
CA LEU A 80 10.91 27.98 32.19
C LEU A 80 11.78 27.70 30.96
N GLN A 81 11.34 28.08 29.75
CA GLN A 81 12.17 27.98 28.54
C GLN A 81 13.45 28.82 28.64
N GLU A 82 13.44 29.92 29.39
CA GLU A 82 14.63 30.75 29.63
C GLU A 82 15.58 30.15 30.67
N ILE A 83 15.09 29.28 31.57
CA ILE A 83 15.86 28.69 32.66
C ILE A 83 16.56 27.40 32.22
N VAL A 84 15.89 26.60 31.39
CA VAL A 84 16.35 25.28 30.95
C VAL A 84 17.43 25.40 29.87
N ILE A 85 18.41 24.49 29.90
CA ILE A 85 19.57 24.50 28.97
C ILE A 85 19.12 24.42 27.50
N SER A 86 18.12 23.58 27.22
CA SER A 86 17.53 23.45 25.89
C SER A 86 16.09 23.98 25.90
N PRO A 87 15.79 25.10 25.21
CA PRO A 87 14.43 25.61 25.11
C PRO A 87 13.44 24.62 24.48
N SER A 88 13.92 23.72 23.61
CA SER A 88 13.07 22.68 22.98
C SER A 88 12.56 21.65 23.97
N MET A 89 13.31 21.40 25.06
CA MET A 89 12.98 20.39 26.07
C MET A 89 11.64 20.65 26.74
N ILE A 90 11.30 21.93 27.01
CA ILE A 90 10.01 22.27 27.58
C ILE A 90 8.88 21.94 26.60
N GLY A 91 9.07 22.20 25.30
CA GLY A 91 8.09 21.87 24.27
C GLY A 91 7.86 20.37 24.16
N ASP A 92 8.93 19.57 24.12
CA ASP A 92 8.88 18.11 24.05
C ASP A 92 8.21 17.49 25.29
N LEU A 93 8.65 17.91 26.49
CA LEU A 93 8.07 17.44 27.75
C LEU A 93 6.60 17.85 27.89
N LEU A 94 6.26 19.07 27.49
CA LEU A 94 4.89 19.56 27.57
C LEU A 94 3.99 18.81 26.58
N ALA A 95 4.45 18.49 25.38
CA ALA A 95 3.71 17.65 24.43
C ALA A 95 3.37 16.27 25.02
N ASP A 96 4.35 15.61 25.66
CA ASP A 96 4.14 14.31 26.30
C ASP A 96 3.19 14.41 27.51
N ILE A 97 3.29 15.49 28.30
CA ILE A 97 2.39 15.75 29.43
C ILE A 97 0.97 15.99 28.94
N LEU A 98 0.80 16.84 27.91
CA LEU A 98 -0.49 17.13 27.32
C LEU A 98 -1.13 15.86 26.74
N ALA A 99 -0.37 15.01 26.07
CA ALA A 99 -0.86 13.72 25.57
C ALA A 99 -1.27 12.77 26.71
N THR A 100 -0.49 12.73 27.80
CA THR A 100 -0.85 11.95 28.99
C THR A 100 -2.14 12.48 29.60
N LEU A 101 -2.29 13.80 29.71
CA LEU A 101 -3.49 14.45 30.21
C LEU A 101 -4.69 14.23 29.29
N ASP A 102 -4.50 14.21 27.97
CA ASP A 102 -5.55 13.94 26.98
C ASP A 102 -6.21 12.57 27.24
N ILE A 103 -5.38 11.56 27.54
CA ILE A 103 -5.82 10.22 27.92
C ILE A 103 -6.39 10.20 29.35
N GLU A 104 -5.74 10.89 30.31
CA GLU A 104 -6.14 10.93 31.72
C GLU A 104 -7.38 11.80 31.99
N LEU A 105 -7.83 12.62 31.03
CA LEU A 105 -8.97 13.54 31.13
C LEU A 105 -10.32 12.81 31.14
N PHE A 106 -10.45 11.85 32.05
CA PHE A 106 -11.68 11.18 32.46
C PHE A 106 -11.67 10.97 33.99
N PRO A 107 -11.75 12.03 34.82
CA PRO A 107 -12.15 11.82 36.20
C PRO A 107 -13.55 11.19 36.24
N ASN A 108 -13.83 10.39 37.26
CA ASN A 108 -15.13 9.74 37.53
C ASN A 108 -16.26 10.75 37.89
N ASP A 109 -16.14 11.99 37.43
CA ASP A 109 -16.98 13.12 37.82
C ASP A 109 -18.16 13.32 36.85
N ASP A 110 -19.16 14.07 37.30
CA ASP A 110 -20.36 14.42 36.54
C ASP A 110 -20.03 15.14 35.21
N ALA A 111 -20.90 14.98 34.21
CA ALA A 111 -20.69 15.49 32.84
C ALA A 111 -20.36 16.99 32.76
N ILE A 112 -20.91 17.81 33.66
CA ILE A 112 -20.68 19.27 33.71
C ILE A 112 -19.23 19.57 34.09
N THR A 113 -18.69 18.87 35.10
CA THR A 113 -17.31 19.04 35.54
C THR A 113 -16.37 18.67 34.39
N LYS A 114 -16.64 17.54 33.73
CA LYS A 114 -15.86 17.08 32.56
C LYS A 114 -15.77 18.12 31.45
N ASP A 115 -16.87 18.81 31.14
CA ASP A 115 -16.87 19.86 30.11
C ASP A 115 -16.01 21.08 30.50
N ILE A 116 -16.03 21.48 31.77
CA ILE A 116 -15.18 22.58 32.27
C ILE A 116 -13.70 22.21 32.18
N TYR A 117 -13.34 20.99 32.59
CA TYR A 117 -11.96 20.48 32.48
C TYR A 117 -11.49 20.47 31.02
N LYS A 118 -12.32 19.96 30.10
CA LYS A 118 -12.03 19.96 28.67
C LYS A 118 -11.84 21.36 28.11
N GLN A 119 -12.72 22.31 28.44
CA GLN A 119 -12.59 23.69 27.98
C GLN A 119 -11.25 24.30 28.42
N ARG A 120 -10.84 24.11 29.67
CA ARG A 120 -9.55 24.59 30.17
C ARG A 120 -8.37 23.90 29.50
N PHE A 121 -8.48 22.60 29.24
CA PHE A 121 -7.46 21.83 28.52
C PHE A 121 -7.24 22.38 27.11
N PHE A 122 -8.32 22.59 26.35
CA PHE A 122 -8.21 23.15 25.00
C PHE A 122 -7.69 24.59 25.01
N GLN A 123 -8.09 25.41 25.99
CA GLN A 123 -7.50 26.73 26.19
C GLN A 123 -6.00 26.65 26.46
N LEU A 124 -5.56 25.72 27.30
CA LEU A 124 -4.14 25.51 27.58
C LEU A 124 -3.37 25.16 26.31
N ILE A 125 -3.87 24.22 25.50
CA ILE A 125 -3.21 23.81 24.25
C ILE A 125 -3.14 24.98 23.27
N ASN A 126 -4.26 25.67 23.03
CA ASN A 126 -4.31 26.80 22.09
C ASN A 126 -3.36 27.93 22.49
N ASN A 127 -3.21 28.21 23.79
CA ASN A 127 -2.27 29.24 24.26
C ASN A 127 -0.81 28.75 24.30
N SER A 128 -0.55 27.46 24.14
CA SER A 128 0.80 26.87 24.16
C SER A 128 1.49 26.76 22.80
N GLU A 129 0.88 27.27 21.71
CA GLU A 129 1.40 27.15 20.33
C GLU A 129 2.81 27.72 20.13
N HIS A 130 3.21 28.74 20.91
CA HIS A 130 4.55 29.32 20.87
C HIS A 130 5.60 28.48 21.62
N ILE A 131 5.17 27.48 22.38
CA ILE A 131 6.00 26.61 23.22
C ILE A 131 6.09 25.21 22.61
N VAL A 132 4.96 24.67 22.15
CA VAL A 132 4.85 23.34 21.55
C VAL A 132 4.49 23.46 20.08
N SER A 133 5.28 22.84 19.20
CA SER A 133 5.00 22.89 17.78
C SER A 133 3.73 22.11 17.41
N THR A 134 3.03 22.58 16.39
CA THR A 134 1.84 21.90 15.84
C THR A 134 2.15 20.46 15.41
N THR A 135 3.34 20.20 14.89
CA THR A 135 3.79 18.85 14.52
C THR A 135 3.84 17.90 15.71
N LEU A 136 4.36 18.34 16.87
CA LEU A 136 4.43 17.52 18.08
C LEU A 136 3.03 17.23 18.64
N LEU A 137 2.14 18.23 18.63
CA LEU A 137 0.75 18.04 19.05
C LEU A 137 0.04 17.01 18.16
N MET A 138 0.20 17.10 16.83
CA MET A 138 -0.37 16.15 15.87
C MET A 138 0.17 14.72 16.02
N GLU A 139 1.42 14.57 16.46
CA GLU A 139 2.03 13.25 16.68
C GLU A 139 1.56 12.57 17.98
N ARG A 140 1.17 13.35 19.00
CA ARG A 140 1.01 12.86 20.37
C ARG A 140 -0.42 12.87 20.90
N LEU A 141 -1.28 13.80 20.47
CA LEU A 141 -2.65 13.94 20.97
C LEU A 141 -3.63 12.93 20.34
N GLU A 142 -4.76 12.69 21.00
CA GLU A 142 -5.83 11.84 20.47
C GLU A 142 -6.55 12.50 19.28
N ILE A 143 -7.08 11.68 18.37
CA ILE A 143 -7.70 12.14 17.11
C ILE A 143 -8.93 13.04 17.42
N GLU A 144 -9.66 12.71 18.48
CA GLU A 144 -10.74 13.49 19.08
C GLU A 144 -10.34 14.94 19.36
N THR A 145 -9.20 15.09 20.03
CA THR A 145 -8.66 16.38 20.48
C THR A 145 -8.09 17.15 19.30
N LEU A 146 -7.42 16.47 18.36
CA LEU A 146 -6.95 17.09 17.12
C LEU A 146 -8.09 17.66 16.26
N GLU A 147 -9.23 16.97 16.19
CA GLU A 147 -10.42 17.45 15.48
C GLU A 147 -11.03 18.67 16.18
N TYR A 148 -11.11 18.64 17.51
CA TYR A 148 -11.62 19.77 18.29
C TYR A 148 -10.74 21.03 18.16
N LEU A 149 -9.42 20.85 18.05
CA LEU A 149 -8.44 21.93 17.87
C LEU A 149 -8.31 22.40 16.42
N ASP A 150 -9.14 21.88 15.50
CA ASP A 150 -9.07 22.17 14.06
C ASP A 150 -7.71 21.82 13.41
N LEU A 151 -6.91 20.94 14.04
CA LEU A 151 -5.63 20.45 13.50
C LEU A 151 -5.85 19.36 12.44
N ILE A 152 -7.01 18.71 12.45
CA ILE A 152 -7.48 17.80 11.41
C ILE A 152 -8.91 18.16 10.99
N VAL A 153 -9.22 17.92 9.71
CA VAL A 153 -10.53 18.29 9.13
C VAL A 153 -11.66 17.41 9.65
N SER A 154 -11.41 16.11 9.83
CA SER A 154 -12.40 15.15 10.27
C SER A 154 -11.73 13.89 10.81
N ARG A 155 -12.20 13.43 11.96
CA ARG A 155 -11.77 12.17 12.57
C ARG A 155 -12.04 10.98 11.67
N GLU A 156 -13.17 10.96 10.98
CA GLU A 156 -13.54 9.85 10.10
C GLU A 156 -12.58 9.77 8.91
N GLN A 157 -12.35 10.90 8.22
CA GLN A 157 -11.43 10.95 7.08
C GLN A 157 -9.99 10.63 7.50
N PHE A 158 -9.57 11.14 8.66
CA PHE A 158 -8.25 10.85 9.22
C PHE A 158 -8.12 9.35 9.54
N SER A 159 -9.10 8.74 10.20
CA SER A 159 -9.10 7.31 10.55
C SER A 159 -9.07 6.43 9.31
N GLN A 160 -9.86 6.76 8.28
CA GLN A 160 -9.82 6.05 6.99
C GLN A 160 -8.42 6.15 6.35
N LYS A 161 -7.81 7.33 6.35
CA LYS A 161 -6.45 7.54 5.82
C LYS A 161 -5.41 6.77 6.63
N TYR A 162 -5.49 6.82 7.96
CA TYR A 162 -4.62 6.08 8.88
C TYR A 162 -4.67 4.57 8.59
N VAL A 163 -5.88 4.00 8.50
CA VAL A 163 -6.07 2.57 8.17
C VAL A 163 -5.48 2.25 6.80
N ARG A 164 -5.74 3.07 5.77
CA ARG A 164 -5.18 2.84 4.42
C ARG A 164 -3.65 2.84 4.41
N ILE A 165 -3.02 3.81 5.10
CA ILE A 165 -1.57 3.90 5.19
C ILE A 165 -1.01 2.69 5.94
N LYS A 166 -1.59 2.35 7.09
CA LYS A 166 -1.20 1.20 7.90
C LYS A 166 -1.30 -0.09 7.08
N THR A 167 -2.42 -0.29 6.39
CA THR A 167 -2.62 -1.48 5.55
C THR A 167 -1.59 -1.55 4.44
N ARG A 168 -1.31 -0.42 3.77
CA ARG A 168 -0.27 -0.36 2.73
C ARG A 168 1.12 -0.66 3.29
N LEU A 169 1.44 -0.15 4.48
CA LEU A 169 2.75 -0.32 5.10
C LEU A 169 3.01 -1.75 5.55
N TYR A 170 2.00 -2.43 6.11
CA TYR A 170 2.18 -3.74 6.73
C TYR A 170 1.74 -4.93 5.87
N TYR A 171 0.80 -4.75 4.94
CA TYR A 171 0.22 -5.86 4.17
C TYR A 171 0.50 -5.81 2.66
N LYS A 172 0.96 -4.67 2.12
CA LYS A 172 1.33 -4.61 0.72
C LYS A 172 2.74 -5.18 0.56
N GLN A 173 2.84 -6.42 0.09
CA GLN A 173 4.13 -6.98 -0.31
C GLN A 173 4.71 -6.13 -1.45
N GLN A 174 5.98 -5.77 -1.33
CA GLN A 174 6.72 -5.16 -2.41
C GLN A 174 7.06 -6.27 -3.40
N LYS A 175 6.27 -6.38 -4.47
CA LYS A 175 6.54 -7.25 -5.61
C LYS A 175 6.49 -6.40 -6.87
N PHE A 176 7.49 -6.54 -7.71
CA PHE A 176 7.62 -5.77 -8.92
C PHE A 176 7.02 -6.52 -10.09
N ASN A 177 5.96 -5.95 -10.66
CA ASN A 177 5.18 -6.58 -11.72
C ASN A 177 5.44 -5.91 -13.08
N LEU A 178 5.94 -4.67 -13.09
CA LEU A 178 6.15 -3.90 -14.31
C LEU A 178 7.64 -3.79 -14.63
N LEU A 179 7.99 -3.94 -15.91
CA LEU A 179 9.38 -3.94 -16.39
C LEU A 179 10.18 -2.69 -15.98
N ARG A 180 9.51 -1.54 -15.84
CA ARG A 180 10.14 -0.26 -15.45
C ARG A 180 10.47 -0.17 -13.96
N GLU A 181 9.88 -1.03 -13.14
CA GLU A 181 10.08 -1.02 -11.69
C GLU A 181 11.43 -1.65 -11.34
N GLU A 182 11.76 -2.81 -11.93
CA GLU A 182 13.01 -3.53 -11.71
C GLU A 182 13.64 -4.04 -13.01
N SER A 183 14.16 -3.11 -13.81
CA SER A 183 14.69 -3.41 -15.14
C SER A 183 15.86 -4.41 -15.14
N GLU A 184 16.72 -4.38 -14.12
CA GLU A 184 17.86 -5.31 -13.99
C GLU A 184 17.38 -6.76 -13.75
N GLY A 185 16.45 -6.95 -12.81
CA GLY A 185 15.90 -8.26 -12.48
C GLY A 185 15.22 -8.90 -13.69
N PHE A 186 14.41 -8.13 -14.42
CA PHE A 186 13.77 -8.62 -15.64
C PHE A 186 14.77 -8.89 -16.77
N ALA A 187 15.78 -8.03 -16.96
CA ALA A 187 16.80 -8.24 -17.99
C ALA A 187 17.63 -9.51 -17.74
N LYS A 188 18.02 -9.77 -16.49
CA LYS A 188 18.73 -11.00 -16.11
C LYS A 188 17.85 -12.24 -16.30
N SER A 189 16.58 -12.16 -15.91
CA SER A 189 15.62 -13.25 -16.09
C SER A 189 15.46 -13.61 -17.57
N LEU A 190 15.29 -12.60 -18.43
CA LEU A 190 15.18 -12.81 -19.87
C LEU A 190 16.48 -13.39 -20.47
N THR A 191 17.64 -12.94 -19.97
CA THR A 191 18.95 -13.47 -20.39
C THR A 191 19.14 -14.93 -20.01
N GLU A 192 18.67 -15.36 -18.83
CA GLU A 192 18.69 -16.76 -18.41
C GLU A 192 17.73 -17.62 -19.23
N LEU A 193 16.54 -17.10 -19.55
CA LEU A 193 15.53 -17.81 -20.32
C LEU A 193 15.90 -18.00 -21.79
N ASN A 194 16.63 -17.07 -22.40
CA ASN A 194 16.94 -17.09 -23.85
C ASN A 194 18.39 -17.53 -24.14
N GLN A 195 18.96 -18.40 -23.30
CA GLN A 195 20.27 -18.98 -23.56
C GLN A 195 20.22 -20.01 -24.69
N ASN A 196 21.35 -20.23 -25.36
CA ASN A 196 21.49 -21.36 -26.27
C ASN A 196 21.69 -22.66 -25.45
N PHE A 197 20.59 -23.31 -25.10
CA PHE A 197 20.60 -24.52 -24.26
C PHE A 197 21.36 -25.70 -24.86
N SER A 198 21.49 -25.74 -26.20
CA SER A 198 22.30 -26.76 -26.87
C SER A 198 23.79 -26.65 -26.53
N ILE A 199 24.28 -25.41 -26.38
CA ILE A 199 25.68 -25.12 -26.07
C ILE A 199 25.92 -25.15 -24.55
N THR A 200 25.05 -24.49 -23.80
CA THR A 200 25.22 -24.35 -22.35
C THR A 200 24.96 -25.66 -21.60
N LYS A 201 24.18 -26.58 -22.20
CA LYS A 201 23.72 -27.84 -21.58
C LYS A 201 23.04 -27.61 -20.23
N LEU A 202 22.40 -26.46 -20.06
CA LEU A 202 21.66 -26.12 -18.86
C LEU A 202 20.41 -27.01 -18.75
N THR A 203 20.19 -27.56 -17.57
CA THR A 203 19.00 -28.36 -17.27
C THR A 203 17.83 -27.47 -16.81
N SER A 204 16.59 -27.97 -16.92
CA SER A 204 15.40 -27.27 -16.43
C SER A 204 15.44 -27.00 -14.92
N GLU A 205 15.99 -27.93 -14.13
CA GLU A 205 16.19 -27.77 -12.68
C GLU A 205 17.16 -26.63 -12.35
N GLN A 206 18.29 -26.55 -13.07
CA GLN A 206 19.24 -25.45 -12.87
C GLN A 206 18.68 -24.10 -13.30
N LEU A 207 17.88 -24.07 -14.37
CA LEU A 207 17.19 -22.86 -14.80
C LEU A 207 16.15 -22.43 -13.75
N TYR A 208 15.37 -23.38 -13.21
CA TYR A 208 14.43 -23.13 -12.12
C TYR A 208 15.11 -22.47 -10.91
N ASP A 209 16.22 -23.05 -10.43
CA ASP A 209 16.95 -22.51 -9.28
C ASP A 209 17.41 -21.06 -9.51
N ARG A 210 17.89 -20.76 -10.72
CA ARG A 210 18.31 -19.41 -11.10
C ARG A 210 17.13 -18.43 -11.12
N LEU A 211 16.00 -18.83 -11.69
CA LEU A 211 14.80 -17.98 -11.72
C LEU A 211 14.24 -17.74 -10.32
N MET A 212 14.24 -18.76 -9.44
CA MET A 212 13.81 -18.60 -8.05
C MET A 212 14.74 -17.64 -7.29
N ALA A 213 16.05 -17.72 -7.52
CA ALA A 213 17.00 -16.78 -6.95
C ALA A 213 16.78 -15.34 -7.45
N LEU A 214 16.47 -15.15 -8.73
CA LEU A 214 16.15 -13.84 -9.28
C LEU A 214 14.83 -13.29 -8.74
N ILE A 215 13.78 -14.12 -8.63
CA ILE A 215 12.51 -13.74 -8.02
C ILE A 215 12.72 -13.28 -6.57
N GLY A 216 13.48 -14.04 -5.79
CA GLY A 216 13.75 -13.72 -4.38
C GLY A 216 14.68 -12.53 -4.17
N TYR A 217 15.66 -12.31 -5.05
CA TYR A 217 16.62 -11.22 -4.90
C TYR A 217 16.07 -9.87 -5.38
N PHE A 218 15.32 -9.87 -6.48
CA PHE A 218 14.77 -8.65 -7.09
C PHE A 218 13.29 -8.43 -6.76
N ASP A 219 12.71 -9.22 -5.85
CA ASP A 219 11.28 -9.16 -5.50
C ASP A 219 10.35 -9.17 -6.73
N ILE A 220 10.70 -9.95 -7.76
CA ILE A 220 9.91 -10.02 -9.00
C ILE A 220 8.58 -10.72 -8.73
N ASP A 221 7.48 -10.22 -9.30
CA ASP A 221 6.20 -10.91 -9.22
C ASP A 221 6.26 -12.28 -9.94
N PRO A 222 5.89 -13.39 -9.27
CA PRO A 222 5.95 -14.72 -9.89
C PRO A 222 5.09 -14.88 -11.14
N ASN A 223 3.91 -14.25 -11.20
CA ASN A 223 3.07 -14.31 -12.40
C ASN A 223 3.71 -13.54 -13.55
N ARG A 224 4.44 -12.45 -13.25
CA ARG A 224 5.23 -11.75 -14.26
C ARG A 224 6.40 -12.61 -14.75
N MET A 225 7.05 -13.36 -13.87
CA MET A 225 8.09 -14.32 -14.27
C MET A 225 7.51 -15.41 -15.19
N LEU A 226 6.34 -15.95 -14.86
CA LEU A 226 5.63 -16.92 -15.69
C LEU A 226 5.36 -16.36 -17.09
N ASP A 227 4.89 -15.12 -17.19
CA ASP A 227 4.66 -14.46 -18.49
C ASP A 227 5.95 -14.39 -19.33
N LEU A 228 7.10 -14.07 -18.71
CA LEU A 228 8.40 -14.06 -19.39
C LEU A 228 8.85 -15.46 -19.84
N VAL A 229 8.57 -16.50 -19.04
CA VAL A 229 8.85 -17.90 -19.40
C VAL A 229 8.04 -18.27 -20.64
N ILE A 230 6.75 -17.93 -20.67
CA ILE A 230 5.85 -18.18 -21.80
C ILE A 230 6.32 -17.44 -23.06
N GLU A 231 6.69 -16.16 -22.93
CA GLU A 231 7.22 -15.37 -24.04
C GLU A 231 8.51 -15.96 -24.62
N SER A 232 9.42 -16.40 -23.75
CA SER A 232 10.67 -17.02 -24.19
C SER A 232 10.42 -18.40 -24.80
N PHE A 233 9.42 -19.13 -24.32
CA PHE A 233 9.01 -20.41 -24.91
C PHE A 233 8.37 -20.23 -26.28
N GLU A 234 7.50 -19.23 -26.46
CA GLU A 234 6.93 -18.88 -27.77
C GLU A 234 8.04 -18.60 -28.81
N TYR A 235 9.09 -17.90 -28.39
CA TYR A 235 10.22 -17.55 -29.25
C TYR A 235 11.14 -18.73 -29.56
N HIS A 236 11.26 -19.69 -28.63
CA HIS A 236 12.19 -20.84 -28.72
C HIS A 236 11.49 -22.21 -28.63
N LEU A 237 10.60 -22.48 -29.58
CA LEU A 237 9.86 -23.75 -29.64
C LEU A 237 10.79 -24.98 -29.78
N GLU A 238 12.00 -24.82 -30.32
CA GLU A 238 13.00 -25.89 -30.42
C GLU A 238 13.41 -26.46 -29.06
N TYR A 239 13.24 -25.70 -27.98
CA TYR A 239 13.57 -26.11 -26.62
C TYR A 239 12.35 -26.51 -25.79
N THR A 240 11.27 -26.94 -26.46
CA THR A 240 9.99 -27.35 -25.83
C THR A 240 10.16 -28.18 -24.56
N LYS A 241 11.03 -29.20 -24.59
CA LYS A 241 11.24 -30.06 -23.42
C LYS A 241 11.71 -29.29 -22.18
N ILE A 242 12.65 -28.36 -22.35
CA ILE A 242 13.20 -27.57 -21.23
C ILE A 242 12.12 -26.67 -20.63
N TYR A 243 11.35 -25.99 -21.48
CA TYR A 243 10.29 -25.09 -21.02
C TYR A 243 9.12 -25.83 -20.39
N VAL A 244 8.70 -26.97 -20.96
CA VAL A 244 7.66 -27.81 -20.36
C VAL A 244 8.10 -28.36 -19.00
N ASP A 245 9.32 -28.87 -18.90
CA ASP A 245 9.87 -29.35 -17.62
C ASP A 245 9.96 -28.19 -16.61
N LEU A 246 10.40 -26.99 -17.04
CA LEU A 246 10.44 -25.80 -16.19
C LEU A 246 9.06 -25.36 -15.70
N LEU A 247 8.05 -25.32 -16.57
CA LEU A 247 6.68 -24.97 -16.20
C LEU A 247 6.09 -25.95 -15.16
N ASN A 248 6.42 -27.23 -15.29
CA ASN A 248 6.04 -28.25 -14.30
C ASN A 248 6.72 -28.02 -12.93
N LEU A 249 7.99 -27.58 -12.92
CA LEU A 249 8.73 -27.25 -11.69
C LEU A 249 8.21 -25.98 -11.00
N LEU A 250 7.70 -25.02 -11.78
CA LEU A 250 7.17 -23.77 -11.25
C LEU A 250 5.83 -23.92 -10.53
N HIS A 251 5.14 -25.06 -10.68
CA HIS A 251 3.90 -25.41 -9.97
C HIS A 251 2.78 -24.36 -10.07
N PHE A 252 2.67 -23.66 -11.20
CA PHE A 252 1.56 -22.75 -11.44
C PHE A 252 0.25 -23.50 -11.70
N ASP A 253 -0.86 -22.89 -11.28
CA ASP A 253 -2.20 -23.38 -11.62
C ASP A 253 -2.44 -23.30 -13.13
N LYS A 254 -3.00 -24.36 -13.70
CA LYS A 254 -3.41 -24.44 -15.10
C LYS A 254 -4.33 -23.28 -15.48
N VAL A 255 -5.20 -22.86 -14.55
CA VAL A 255 -6.12 -21.73 -14.76
C VAL A 255 -5.34 -20.43 -14.98
N THR A 256 -4.31 -20.17 -14.18
CA THR A 256 -3.45 -18.99 -14.32
C THR A 256 -2.71 -19.01 -15.66
N LEU A 257 -2.15 -20.16 -16.03
CA LEU A 257 -1.47 -20.34 -17.31
C LEU A 257 -2.43 -20.13 -18.49
N CYS A 258 -3.64 -20.66 -18.41
CA CYS A 258 -4.69 -20.46 -19.41
C CYS A 258 -5.07 -18.98 -19.56
N HIS A 259 -5.29 -18.27 -18.44
CA HIS A 259 -5.60 -16.83 -18.48
C HIS A 259 -4.50 -15.99 -19.11
N LEU A 260 -3.21 -16.31 -18.87
CA LEU A 260 -2.09 -15.60 -19.50
C LEU A 260 -2.08 -15.79 -21.01
N ILE A 261 -2.26 -17.03 -21.49
CA ILE A 261 -2.33 -17.32 -22.92
C ILE A 261 -3.58 -16.70 -23.55
N GLY A 262 -4.73 -16.82 -22.89
CA GLY A 262 -5.99 -16.22 -23.35
C GLY A 262 -5.88 -14.70 -23.48
N PHE A 263 -5.21 -14.03 -22.53
CA PHE A 263 -4.95 -12.60 -22.61
C PHE A 263 -4.06 -12.25 -23.82
N LYS A 264 -3.03 -13.05 -24.13
CA LYS A 264 -2.22 -12.85 -25.35
C LYS A 264 -3.07 -12.99 -26.61
N PHE A 265 -3.93 -14.00 -26.72
CA PHE A 265 -4.85 -14.12 -27.86
C PHE A 265 -5.78 -12.92 -28.00
N GLN A 266 -6.33 -12.40 -26.90
CA GLN A 266 -7.18 -11.21 -26.89
C GLN A 266 -6.44 -9.95 -27.35
N GLN A 267 -5.13 -9.83 -27.08
CA GLN A 267 -4.35 -8.71 -27.58
C GLN A 267 -4.19 -8.73 -29.11
N TYR A 268 -3.95 -9.91 -29.69
CA TYR A 268 -3.83 -10.05 -31.15
C TYR A 268 -5.15 -9.85 -31.89
N GLN A 269 -6.30 -10.06 -31.24
CA GLN A 269 -7.61 -9.74 -31.82
C GLN A 269 -7.76 -8.24 -32.16
N LEU A 270 -7.01 -7.36 -31.48
CA LEU A 270 -6.98 -5.94 -31.79
C LEU A 270 -6.06 -5.60 -32.99
N GLN A 271 -5.24 -6.55 -33.46
CA GLN A 271 -4.21 -6.35 -34.48
C GLN A 271 -4.53 -7.05 -35.81
N ASP A 272 -5.79 -7.44 -36.03
CA ASP A 272 -6.35 -8.14 -37.20
C ASP A 272 -5.78 -9.56 -37.50
N GLU A 273 -4.52 -9.86 -37.17
CA GLU A 273 -3.91 -11.18 -37.36
C GLU A 273 -3.22 -11.69 -36.09
N THR A 274 -3.47 -12.96 -35.75
CA THR A 274 -2.79 -13.65 -34.65
C THR A 274 -1.53 -14.33 -35.15
N ALA A 275 -0.43 -14.18 -34.41
CA ALA A 275 0.86 -14.78 -34.79
C ALA A 275 0.82 -16.31 -34.79
N ASP A 276 1.43 -16.92 -35.81
CA ASP A 276 1.56 -18.39 -35.93
C ASP A 276 2.27 -19.02 -34.73
N SER A 277 3.25 -18.31 -34.16
CA SER A 277 4.00 -18.74 -32.97
C SER A 277 3.10 -18.99 -31.76
N LEU A 278 2.07 -18.16 -31.57
CA LEU A 278 1.15 -18.28 -30.45
C LEU A 278 0.24 -19.52 -30.60
N TYR A 279 -0.19 -19.84 -31.83
CA TYR A 279 -0.92 -21.09 -32.10
C TYR A 279 -0.06 -22.32 -31.83
N LEU A 280 1.21 -22.29 -32.27
CA LEU A 280 2.14 -23.39 -32.02
C LEU A 280 2.43 -23.56 -30.53
N LEU A 281 2.64 -22.46 -29.80
CA LEU A 281 2.81 -22.48 -28.35
C LEU A 281 1.58 -23.09 -27.66
N ALA A 282 0.37 -22.62 -27.99
CA ALA A 282 -0.86 -23.16 -27.43
C ALA A 282 -1.01 -24.67 -27.70
N ALA A 283 -0.67 -25.12 -28.91
CA ALA A 283 -0.65 -26.54 -29.26
C ALA A 283 0.38 -27.34 -28.44
N GLN A 284 1.56 -26.78 -28.17
CA GLN A 284 2.55 -27.42 -27.30
C GLN A 284 2.05 -27.51 -25.84
N LEU A 285 1.42 -26.45 -25.31
CA LEU A 285 0.89 -26.43 -23.95
C LEU A 285 -0.25 -27.44 -23.77
N ILE A 286 -1.16 -27.54 -24.76
CA ILE A 286 -2.26 -28.51 -24.75
C ILE A 286 -1.71 -29.94 -24.90
N SER A 287 -0.80 -30.19 -25.84
CA SER A 287 -0.27 -31.54 -26.06
C SER A 287 0.54 -32.10 -24.88
N ASN A 288 1.14 -31.21 -24.08
CA ASN A 288 1.84 -31.58 -22.84
C ASN A 288 0.95 -31.53 -21.58
N ASN A 289 -0.38 -31.38 -21.75
CA ASN A 289 -1.37 -31.34 -20.65
C ASN A 289 -1.18 -30.19 -19.64
N LEU A 290 -0.53 -29.09 -20.04
CA LEU A 290 -0.35 -27.90 -19.22
C LEU A 290 -1.60 -27.00 -19.21
N ILE A 291 -2.40 -27.03 -20.28
CA ILE A 291 -3.68 -26.34 -20.42
C ILE A 291 -4.68 -27.28 -21.08
N GLU A 292 -5.96 -27.17 -20.74
CA GLU A 292 -7.04 -27.88 -21.42
C GLU A 292 -7.66 -26.98 -22.50
N LEU A 293 -7.96 -27.54 -23.67
CA LEU A 293 -8.54 -26.76 -24.77
C LEU A 293 -9.87 -26.11 -24.36
N GLU A 294 -10.68 -26.82 -23.57
CA GLU A 294 -11.97 -26.33 -23.07
C GLU A 294 -11.84 -25.03 -22.28
N ASP A 295 -10.77 -24.88 -21.51
CA ASP A 295 -10.49 -23.67 -20.73
C ASP A 295 -10.00 -22.51 -21.60
N LEU A 296 -9.33 -22.81 -22.73
CA LEU A 296 -8.80 -21.79 -23.63
C LEU A 296 -9.87 -21.24 -24.58
N LEU A 297 -10.82 -22.08 -25.00
CA LEU A 297 -11.87 -21.75 -25.96
C LEU A 297 -12.64 -20.43 -25.64
N PRO A 298 -13.03 -20.12 -24.39
CA PRO A 298 -13.69 -18.86 -24.05
C PRO A 298 -12.87 -17.60 -24.32
N HIS A 299 -11.54 -17.74 -24.43
CA HIS A 299 -10.64 -16.62 -24.69
C HIS A 299 -10.37 -16.39 -26.19
N LEU A 300 -10.76 -17.34 -27.04
CA LEU A 300 -10.54 -17.27 -28.49
C LEU A 300 -11.70 -16.55 -29.19
N TYR A 301 -11.38 -15.86 -30.29
CA TYR A 301 -12.36 -15.21 -31.15
C TYR A 301 -12.26 -15.78 -32.57
N PRO A 302 -13.37 -15.93 -33.32
CA PRO A 302 -14.76 -15.69 -32.92
C PRO A 302 -15.22 -16.56 -31.74
N LEU A 303 -16.15 -16.06 -30.91
CA LEU A 303 -16.72 -16.90 -29.86
C LEU A 303 -17.47 -18.08 -30.48
N ILE A 304 -17.53 -19.21 -29.79
CA ILE A 304 -18.21 -20.43 -30.28
C ILE A 304 -19.69 -20.16 -30.60
N THR A 305 -20.34 -19.27 -29.85
CA THR A 305 -21.72 -18.83 -30.13
C THR A 305 -21.81 -18.17 -31.50
N ASP A 306 -20.86 -17.33 -31.85
CA ASP A 306 -20.81 -16.59 -33.12
C ASP A 306 -20.50 -17.53 -34.28
N PHE A 307 -19.72 -18.59 -34.05
CA PHE A 307 -19.49 -19.64 -35.04
C PHE A 307 -20.78 -20.36 -35.44
N SER A 308 -21.67 -20.66 -34.49
CA SER A 308 -22.95 -21.34 -34.79
C SER A 308 -23.86 -20.47 -35.66
N ASP A 309 -23.90 -19.17 -35.41
CA ASP A 309 -24.67 -18.19 -36.18
C ASP A 309 -24.07 -17.92 -37.56
N ASN A 310 -22.74 -17.88 -37.67
CA ASN A 310 -22.06 -17.68 -38.95
C ASN A 310 -22.09 -18.94 -39.83
N TYR A 311 -21.91 -20.12 -39.25
CA TYR A 311 -22.01 -21.39 -39.98
C TYR A 311 -23.44 -21.62 -40.50
N THR A 312 -24.47 -21.33 -39.70
CA THR A 312 -25.86 -21.43 -40.16
C THR A 312 -26.15 -20.46 -41.30
N LYS A 313 -25.69 -19.20 -41.21
CA LYS A 313 -25.80 -18.21 -42.29
C LYS A 313 -25.05 -18.63 -43.55
N GLU A 314 -23.84 -19.17 -43.44
CA GLU A 314 -23.07 -19.67 -44.60
C GLU A 314 -23.74 -20.89 -45.25
N VAL A 315 -24.22 -21.85 -44.45
CA VAL A 315 -24.95 -23.01 -44.95
C VAL A 315 -26.26 -22.59 -45.63
N GLU A 316 -26.97 -21.60 -45.09
CA GLU A 316 -28.14 -21.02 -45.74
C GLU A 316 -27.78 -20.27 -47.02
N HIS A 317 -26.70 -19.49 -47.04
CA HIS A 317 -26.22 -18.80 -48.23
C HIS A 317 -25.80 -19.78 -49.34
N VAL A 318 -25.15 -20.89 -49.00
CA VAL A 318 -24.81 -21.96 -49.95
C VAL A 318 -26.07 -22.67 -50.44
N ARG A 319 -27.08 -22.89 -49.58
CA ARG A 319 -28.37 -23.49 -49.96
C ARG A 319 -29.19 -22.58 -50.88
N THR A 320 -29.26 -21.28 -50.61
CA THR A 320 -29.95 -20.30 -51.47
C THR A 320 -29.21 -20.11 -52.79
N SER A 321 -27.88 -20.08 -52.77
CA SER A 321 -27.05 -20.05 -54.00
C SER A 321 -27.27 -21.30 -54.86
N LYS A 322 -27.32 -22.50 -54.25
CA LYS A 322 -27.66 -23.74 -54.98
C LYS A 322 -29.09 -23.73 -55.55
N LYS A 323 -30.06 -23.16 -54.82
CA LYS A 323 -31.43 -22.98 -55.32
C LYS A 323 -31.50 -21.99 -56.49
N GLY A 324 -30.72 -20.90 -56.46
CA GLY A 324 -30.58 -19.94 -57.55
C GLY A 324 -29.99 -20.54 -58.83
N LEU A 325 -28.98 -21.41 -58.70
CA LEU A 325 -28.43 -22.17 -59.84
C LEU A 325 -29.39 -23.26 -60.35
N ALA A 326 -30.21 -23.87 -59.49
CA ALA A 326 -31.23 -24.83 -59.91
C ALA A 326 -32.41 -24.15 -60.63
N SER A 327 -32.79 -22.92 -60.25
CA SER A 327 -33.78 -22.12 -60.97
C SER A 327 -33.27 -21.61 -62.32
N SER A 328 -31.99 -21.26 -62.46
CA SER A 328 -31.42 -20.85 -63.75
C SER A 328 -31.18 -22.02 -64.72
N SER A 329 -31.07 -23.24 -64.21
CA SER A 329 -30.93 -24.46 -65.02
C SER A 329 -32.27 -25.01 -65.54
N ASN A 330 -33.40 -24.61 -64.95
CA ASN A 330 -34.74 -24.99 -65.43
C ASN A 330 -35.33 -24.02 -66.47
N ASP A 331 -34.82 -22.78 -66.56
CA ASP A 331 -35.27 -21.81 -67.57
C ASP A 331 -34.60 -21.99 -68.95
N SER A 332 -33.48 -22.71 -69.02
CA SER A 332 -32.79 -23.00 -70.29
C SER A 332 -33.38 -24.21 -71.04
N ASN A 333 -34.23 -25.02 -70.40
CA ASN A 333 -34.85 -26.21 -71.01
C ASN A 333 -36.26 -25.98 -71.59
N ASN A 334 -36.80 -24.75 -71.55
CA ASN A 334 -38.14 -24.44 -72.06
C ASN A 334 -38.17 -23.53 -73.31
N LYS A 335 -37.03 -23.34 -74.00
CA LYS A 335 -36.95 -22.53 -75.24
C LYS A 335 -36.60 -23.33 -76.51
N SER A 336 -36.70 -24.66 -76.50
CA SER A 336 -36.36 -25.51 -77.66
C SER A 336 -37.53 -26.34 -78.22
N LYS A 337 -38.77 -25.82 -78.14
CA LYS A 337 -39.91 -26.29 -78.94
C LYS A 337 -40.83 -25.12 -79.26
N ASP A 338 -40.49 -24.36 -80.29
CA ASP A 338 -41.45 -23.88 -81.30
C ASP A 338 -40.71 -23.02 -82.32
N SER A 339 -40.43 -23.63 -83.49
CA SER A 339 -40.41 -23.06 -84.85
C SER A 339 -39.36 -23.74 -85.73
N ASN A 340 -39.70 -24.94 -86.20
CA ASN A 340 -39.12 -25.51 -87.41
C ASN A 340 -40.12 -25.22 -88.55
N THR A 341 -39.91 -24.15 -89.31
CA THR A 341 -40.54 -23.96 -90.62
C THR A 341 -39.47 -23.59 -91.65
N ILE A 342 -38.92 -24.65 -92.23
CA ILE A 342 -38.51 -24.82 -93.64
C ILE A 342 -38.90 -23.66 -94.57
N VAL A 343 -37.95 -23.14 -95.36
CA VAL A 343 -38.05 -23.13 -96.84
C VAL A 343 -36.63 -23.17 -97.46
N ARG A 344 -36.49 -24.14 -98.38
CA ARG A 344 -35.40 -24.31 -99.34
C ARG A 344 -35.25 -23.10 -100.28
N HIS A 345 -34.03 -22.69 -100.55
CA HIS A 345 -33.47 -22.71 -101.91
C HIS A 345 -31.96 -22.77 -101.89
#